data_AF-R4LFW9-F1
#
_entry.id   AF-R4LFW9-F1
#
_cell.length_a   1.000
_cell.length_b   1.000
_cell.length_c   1.000
_cell.angle_alpha   90.00
_cell.angle_beta   90.00
_cell.angle_gamma   90.00
#
_symmetry.space_group_name_H-M   'P 1'
#
loop_
_entity.id
_entity.type
_entity.pdbx_description
1 polymer ?
#
loop_
_entity_poly.entity_id
_entity_poly.type
_entity_poly.pdbx_seq_one_letter_code
_entity_poly.pdbx_strand_id
1 'polypeptide(L)'
;MTYTMLHGHFVIRYPDRPRQGPEPDGDTVKFQPDTPGLVEGLPRPSGTPPDLSARGISVRLEAIDALETHFAETHQELAGANAARDELLRLLGFTGVEFFADLPNKVSAADQDSVPGAVLSNGIDANGRMIGFLHRGTATSANGATVFLDEGGVDATVNVQLLRAGLVYPAFYATLPGDLRTHLARISRTAREQGIGLWPRSTADPTGAATVTGLADLQELVLWPKLFRRLVPYLATGAPDLDGLDAWLRSDPVNRDDALFLLNRLETGNLHDVIETDGRRIRLTCWPEDFIIEPDPPQRGAPTMPKPATGDVVIVAVLPDPVGADRGRECVTLLNTTAATVDLTGWSLRDRNGGVRRLDGVLEGGSVVQVAAMNLGNRGGAVTLADALGSVIDRVEYKAGQVKEGRTVVFGR
;
A
#
# COMPACT_ATOMS: atom_id res chain seq x y z
N MET A 1 -5.20 8.48 8.76
CA MET A 1 -4.18 7.43 8.49
C MET A 1 -2.88 8.14 8.18
N THR A 2 -1.73 7.56 8.48
CA THR A 2 -0.42 8.21 8.24
C THR A 2 0.34 7.53 7.13
N TYR A 3 1.13 8.32 6.40
CA TYR A 3 2.04 7.87 5.37
C TYR A 3 3.47 7.83 5.90
N THR A 4 4.29 6.95 5.33
CA THR A 4 5.74 6.94 5.52
C THR A 4 6.38 7.64 4.33
N MET A 5 7.19 8.67 4.60
CA MET A 5 8.00 9.32 3.58
C MET A 5 9.16 8.41 3.18
N LEU A 6 9.29 8.13 1.89
CA LEU A 6 10.36 7.28 1.34
C LEU A 6 11.13 8.05 0.27
N HIS A 7 12.41 8.30 0.50
CA HIS A 7 13.30 8.91 -0.48
C HIS A 7 13.90 7.86 -1.41
N GLY A 8 14.20 8.26 -2.64
CA GLY A 8 14.81 7.37 -3.61
C GLY A 8 14.83 7.95 -5.01
N HIS A 9 14.85 7.05 -5.98
CA HIS A 9 14.85 7.38 -7.39
C HIS A 9 13.76 6.61 -8.13
N PHE A 10 13.02 7.28 -8.99
CA PHE A 10 12.20 6.59 -10.00
C PHE A 10 13.12 6.10 -11.11
N VAL A 11 12.88 4.89 -11.60
CA VAL A 11 13.74 4.21 -12.59
C VAL A 11 12.89 3.77 -13.77
N ILE A 12 13.32 4.08 -14.99
CA ILE A 12 12.59 3.72 -16.21
C ILE A 12 13.41 2.87 -17.18
N ARG A 13 14.74 2.83 -17.01
CA ARG A 13 15.62 2.04 -17.87
C ARG A 13 16.75 1.41 -17.07
N TYR A 14 17.14 0.20 -17.47
CA TYR A 14 18.36 -0.45 -16.99
C TYR A 14 19.39 -0.41 -18.13
N PRO A 15 20.40 0.47 -18.10
CA PRO A 15 21.32 0.63 -19.23
C PRO A 15 22.13 -0.63 -19.51
N ASP A 16 22.35 -1.48 -18.48
CA ASP A 16 23.02 -2.77 -18.61
C ASP A 16 22.14 -3.85 -19.29
N ARG A 17 20.81 -3.69 -19.25
CA ARG A 17 19.82 -4.64 -19.80
C ARG A 17 18.56 -3.91 -20.29
N PRO A 18 18.65 -3.08 -21.34
CA PRO A 18 17.57 -2.18 -21.71
C PRO A 18 16.26 -2.91 -22.07
N ARG A 19 16.35 -4.11 -22.68
CA ARG A 19 15.19 -4.94 -23.03
C ARG A 19 14.56 -5.69 -21.84
N GLN A 20 15.21 -5.66 -20.68
CA GLN A 20 14.70 -6.21 -19.40
C GLN A 20 14.43 -5.08 -18.39
N GLY A 21 14.34 -3.84 -18.88
CA GLY A 21 14.01 -2.66 -18.08
C GLY A 21 12.59 -2.68 -17.50
N PRO A 22 12.28 -1.71 -16.63
CA PRO A 22 10.91 -1.42 -16.21
C PRO A 22 9.98 -1.15 -17.41
N GLU A 23 8.69 -1.36 -17.20
CA GLU A 23 7.61 -0.98 -18.11
C GLU A 23 6.73 0.04 -17.38
N PRO A 24 7.13 1.31 -17.31
CA PRO A 24 6.26 2.32 -16.72
C PRO A 24 4.98 2.43 -17.56
N ASP A 25 3.84 2.52 -16.88
CA ASP A 25 2.52 2.75 -17.49
C ASP A 25 1.89 4.02 -16.89
N GLY A 26 0.57 4.20 -16.97
CA GLY A 26 -0.10 5.40 -16.47
C GLY A 26 -0.33 5.45 -14.96
N ASP A 27 -0.11 4.35 -14.22
CA ASP A 27 -0.34 4.28 -12.78
C ASP A 27 0.70 3.44 -12.01
N THR A 28 1.79 3.04 -12.67
CA THR A 28 2.86 2.22 -12.11
C THR A 28 4.22 2.68 -12.60
N VAL A 29 5.19 2.81 -11.67
CA VAL A 29 6.60 3.12 -11.99
C VAL A 29 7.55 2.38 -11.05
N LYS A 30 8.76 2.05 -11.52
CA LYS A 30 9.79 1.44 -10.66
C LYS A 30 10.41 2.50 -9.75
N PHE A 31 10.66 2.14 -8.50
CA PHE A 31 11.30 3.00 -7.50
C PHE A 31 12.43 2.26 -6.79
N GLN A 32 13.59 2.89 -6.74
CA GLN A 32 14.75 2.46 -5.98
C GLN A 32 14.80 3.26 -4.67
N PRO A 33 14.39 2.68 -3.51
CA PRO A 33 14.42 3.38 -2.24
C PRO A 33 15.86 3.55 -1.73
N ASP A 34 16.15 4.71 -1.11
CA ASP A 34 17.43 4.97 -0.45
C ASP A 34 17.62 4.09 0.79
N THR A 35 16.52 3.66 1.42
CA THR A 35 16.54 2.81 2.61
C THR A 35 15.53 1.66 2.44
N PRO A 36 15.94 0.54 1.82
CA PRO A 36 15.11 -0.65 1.61
C PRO A 36 14.34 -1.13 2.86
N GLY A 37 14.98 -1.09 4.04
CA GLY A 37 14.36 -1.52 5.30
C GLY A 37 13.10 -0.73 5.70
N LEU A 38 12.94 0.51 5.22
CA LEU A 38 11.71 1.27 5.44
C LEU A 38 10.54 0.72 4.61
N VAL A 39 10.80 0.21 3.41
CA VAL A 39 9.81 -0.45 2.55
C VAL A 39 9.42 -1.80 3.16
N GLU A 40 10.39 -2.55 3.68
CA GLU A 40 10.14 -3.80 4.40
C GLU A 40 9.26 -3.59 5.64
N GLY A 41 9.37 -2.45 6.31
CA GLY A 41 8.55 -2.10 7.48
C GLY A 41 7.13 -1.63 7.18
N LEU A 42 6.74 -1.45 5.91
CA LEU A 42 5.41 -0.96 5.55
C LEU A 42 4.29 -1.94 5.93
N PRO A 43 3.07 -1.44 6.23
CA PRO A 43 1.90 -2.29 6.45
C PRO A 43 1.59 -3.20 5.26
N ARG A 44 1.15 -4.44 5.53
CA ARG A 44 0.83 -5.46 4.51
C ARG A 44 -0.55 -6.06 4.79
N PRO A 45 -1.65 -5.37 4.44
CA PRO A 45 -3.00 -5.84 4.77
C PRO A 45 -3.30 -7.27 4.29
N SER A 46 -2.80 -7.63 3.10
CA SER A 46 -2.95 -8.97 2.51
C SER A 46 -1.85 -9.96 2.95
N GLY A 47 -0.94 -9.56 3.83
CA GLY A 47 0.17 -10.40 4.30
C GLY A 47 1.32 -10.62 3.32
N THR A 48 1.16 -10.28 2.04
CA THR A 48 2.19 -10.41 1.00
C THR A 48 3.42 -9.54 1.32
N PRO A 49 4.65 -10.08 1.30
CA PRO A 49 5.86 -9.27 1.46
C PRO A 49 6.07 -8.32 0.28
N PRO A 50 6.80 -7.20 0.46
CA PRO A 50 7.18 -6.35 -0.66
C PRO A 50 8.05 -7.13 -1.65
N ASP A 51 7.74 -7.02 -2.94
CA ASP A 51 8.55 -7.50 -4.05
C ASP A 51 9.72 -6.52 -4.30
N LEU A 52 10.58 -6.43 -3.29
CA LEU A 52 11.73 -5.54 -3.27
C LEU A 52 12.97 -6.30 -3.70
N SER A 53 13.71 -5.72 -4.65
CA SER A 53 14.94 -6.29 -5.17
C SER A 53 16.09 -5.26 -5.15
N ALA A 54 17.29 -5.70 -5.55
CA ALA A 54 18.41 -4.79 -5.79
C ALA A 54 18.14 -3.74 -6.89
N ARG A 55 17.10 -3.93 -7.72
CA ARG A 55 16.62 -2.96 -8.72
C ARG A 55 15.37 -2.20 -8.27
N GLY A 56 15.07 -2.27 -6.97
CA GLY A 56 13.94 -1.58 -6.35
C GLY A 56 12.64 -2.37 -6.41
N ILE A 57 11.55 -1.63 -6.21
CA ILE A 57 10.17 -2.11 -6.09
C ILE A 57 9.28 -1.36 -7.08
N SER A 58 8.21 -1.98 -7.55
CA SER A 58 7.20 -1.27 -8.35
C SER A 58 6.24 -0.51 -7.43
N VAL A 59 5.96 0.74 -7.77
CA VAL A 59 5.03 1.59 -7.03
C VAL A 59 3.75 1.71 -7.83
N ARG A 60 2.64 1.24 -7.26
CA ARG A 60 1.30 1.55 -7.76
C ARG A 60 0.86 2.88 -7.19
N LEU A 61 0.44 3.78 -8.06
CA LEU A 61 -0.03 5.09 -7.68
C LEU A 61 -1.35 4.96 -6.91
N GLU A 62 -1.37 5.48 -5.68
CA GLU A 62 -2.58 5.49 -4.86
C GLU A 62 -3.69 6.34 -5.50
N ALA A 63 -4.93 5.91 -5.27
CA ALA A 63 -6.17 6.58 -5.64
C ALA A 63 -6.51 6.68 -7.14
N ILE A 64 -5.65 6.18 -8.03
CA ILE A 64 -5.85 6.24 -9.49
C ILE A 64 -5.66 4.87 -10.15
N ASP A 65 -6.23 4.71 -11.33
CA ASP A 65 -6.10 3.52 -12.19
C ASP A 65 -6.11 4.00 -13.64
N ALA A 66 -5.03 3.74 -14.38
CA ALA A 66 -4.87 4.18 -15.77
C ALA A 66 -5.39 3.12 -16.75
N LEU A 67 -5.70 3.54 -17.99
CA LEU A 67 -5.96 2.58 -19.06
C LEU A 67 -4.72 1.71 -19.30
N GLU A 68 -4.94 0.44 -19.60
CA GLU A 68 -3.88 -0.56 -19.71
C GLU A 68 -3.01 -0.36 -20.97
N THR A 69 -1.72 -0.04 -20.81
CA THR A 69 -0.75 -0.11 -21.92
C THR A 69 -0.43 -1.56 -22.31
N HIS A 70 -0.56 -2.47 -21.33
CA HIS A 70 -0.43 -3.90 -21.48
C HIS A 70 -1.14 -4.62 -20.33
N PHE A 71 -1.92 -5.64 -20.66
CA PHE A 71 -2.50 -6.57 -19.68
C PHE A 71 -2.81 -7.88 -20.40
N ALA A 72 -2.33 -9.03 -19.94
CA ALA A 72 -2.61 -10.34 -20.55
C ALA A 72 -2.46 -10.37 -22.10
N GLU A 73 -1.34 -9.85 -22.62
CA GLU A 73 -1.05 -9.73 -24.07
C GLU A 73 -2.04 -8.84 -24.87
N THR A 74 -2.80 -7.99 -24.19
CA THR A 74 -3.73 -7.02 -24.79
C THR A 74 -3.49 -5.61 -24.21
N HIS A 75 -4.29 -4.63 -24.61
CA HIS A 75 -4.20 -3.23 -24.20
C HIS A 75 -5.60 -2.59 -24.13
N GLN A 76 -5.69 -1.40 -23.55
CA GLN A 76 -6.91 -0.62 -23.51
C GLN A 76 -6.66 0.78 -24.06
N GLU A 77 -7.29 1.10 -25.17
CA GLU A 77 -7.28 2.38 -25.88
C GLU A 77 -5.91 3.05 -25.81
N LEU A 78 -4.99 2.58 -26.66
CA LEU A 78 -3.55 2.88 -26.53
C LEU A 78 -3.24 4.37 -26.52
N ALA A 79 -4.01 5.23 -27.20
CA ALA A 79 -3.71 6.65 -27.19
C ALA A 79 -3.92 7.26 -25.79
N GLY A 80 -5.00 6.89 -25.08
CA GLY A 80 -5.24 7.31 -23.70
C GLY A 80 -4.28 6.65 -22.70
N ALA A 81 -4.02 5.35 -22.84
CA ALA A 81 -3.06 4.64 -21.99
C ALA A 81 -1.64 5.24 -22.09
N ASN A 82 -1.18 5.49 -23.31
CA ASN A 82 0.12 6.11 -23.54
C ASN A 82 0.14 7.58 -23.09
N ALA A 83 -0.96 8.33 -23.28
CA ALA A 83 -1.04 9.71 -22.79
C ALA A 83 -0.89 9.78 -21.25
N ALA A 84 -1.50 8.85 -20.51
CA ALA A 84 -1.33 8.77 -19.06
C ALA A 84 0.12 8.43 -18.65
N ARG A 85 0.72 7.44 -19.31
CA ARG A 85 2.13 7.06 -19.09
C ARG A 85 3.09 8.22 -19.39
N ASP A 86 2.94 8.84 -20.54
CA ASP A 86 3.84 9.89 -20.99
C ASP A 86 3.73 11.13 -20.09
N GLU A 87 2.52 11.45 -19.61
CA GLU A 87 2.30 12.50 -18.62
C GLU A 87 2.89 12.15 -17.24
N LEU A 88 2.75 10.90 -16.78
CA LEU A 88 3.40 10.42 -15.55
C LEU A 88 4.92 10.65 -15.64
N LEU A 89 5.54 10.22 -16.74
CA LEU A 89 6.98 10.37 -16.95
C LEU A 89 7.41 11.84 -17.00
N ARG A 90 6.64 12.70 -17.70
CA ARG A 90 6.88 14.14 -17.78
C ARG A 90 6.76 14.81 -16.41
N LEU A 91 5.76 14.46 -15.61
CA LEU A 91 5.53 15.01 -14.26
C LEU A 91 6.64 14.59 -13.28
N LEU A 92 7.17 13.37 -13.43
CA LEU A 92 8.35 12.91 -12.69
C LEU A 92 9.65 13.59 -13.17
N GLY A 93 9.64 14.17 -14.36
CA GLY A 93 10.75 14.95 -14.92
C GLY A 93 11.70 14.16 -15.82
N PHE A 94 11.27 13.00 -16.32
CA PHE A 94 11.99 12.30 -17.38
C PHE A 94 11.84 13.05 -18.71
N THR A 95 12.91 13.07 -19.51
CA THR A 95 12.92 13.69 -20.85
C THR A 95 13.56 12.75 -21.88
N GLY A 96 13.25 12.98 -23.16
CA GLY A 96 13.83 12.21 -24.26
C GLY A 96 13.47 10.71 -24.22
N VAL A 97 12.33 10.35 -23.61
CA VAL A 97 11.94 8.95 -23.45
C VAL A 97 11.46 8.39 -24.78
N GLU A 98 12.10 7.32 -25.22
CA GLU A 98 11.75 6.54 -26.41
C GLU A 98 11.52 5.08 -26.02
N PHE A 99 10.63 4.41 -26.74
CA PHE A 99 10.29 3.00 -26.53
C PHE A 99 10.82 2.14 -27.68
N PHE A 100 11.04 0.85 -27.42
CA PHE A 100 11.36 -0.09 -28.50
C PHE A 100 10.16 -0.27 -29.43
N ALA A 101 10.39 -0.28 -30.74
CA ALA A 101 9.33 -0.49 -31.72
C ALA A 101 8.66 -1.87 -31.59
N ASP A 102 9.42 -2.88 -31.17
CA ASP A 102 8.96 -4.27 -30.99
C ASP A 102 8.57 -4.61 -29.53
N LEU A 103 8.87 -3.72 -28.59
CA LEU A 103 8.50 -3.83 -27.17
C LEU A 103 8.01 -2.44 -26.70
N PRO A 104 6.78 -2.03 -27.05
CA PRO A 104 6.32 -0.64 -26.95
C PRO A 104 6.15 -0.11 -25.51
N ASN A 105 6.33 -0.98 -24.52
CA ASN A 105 6.32 -0.62 -23.10
C ASN A 105 7.73 -0.61 -22.47
N LYS A 106 8.76 -1.08 -23.19
CA LYS A 106 10.16 -1.04 -22.77
C LYS A 106 10.85 0.22 -23.28
N VAL A 107 11.50 0.95 -22.38
CA VAL A 107 12.25 2.15 -22.72
C VAL A 107 13.55 1.79 -23.45
N SER A 108 13.70 2.27 -24.68
CA SER A 108 14.88 2.09 -25.52
C SER A 108 15.92 3.17 -25.27
N ALA A 109 15.51 4.42 -25.07
CA ALA A 109 16.36 5.57 -24.76
C ALA A 109 15.65 6.57 -23.83
N ALA A 110 16.43 7.32 -23.06
CA ALA A 110 15.99 8.43 -22.22
C ALA A 110 17.20 9.33 -21.92
N ASP A 111 16.97 10.62 -21.66
CA ASP A 111 18.02 11.52 -21.19
C ASP A 111 18.48 11.15 -19.77
N GLN A 112 17.58 10.52 -18.99
CA GLN A 112 17.84 10.02 -17.65
C GLN A 112 17.26 8.61 -17.49
N ASP A 113 18.09 7.64 -17.09
CA ASP A 113 17.62 6.28 -16.75
C ASP A 113 16.83 6.28 -15.42
N SER A 114 17.12 7.25 -14.54
CA SER A 114 16.45 7.46 -13.25
C SER A 114 16.42 8.95 -12.87
N VAL A 115 15.45 9.33 -12.04
CA VAL A 115 15.32 10.70 -11.48
C VAL A 115 15.04 10.66 -9.98
N PRO A 116 15.56 11.62 -9.19
CA PRO A 116 15.29 11.67 -7.76
C PRO A 116 13.81 11.97 -7.48
N GLY A 117 13.28 11.37 -6.43
CA GLY A 117 11.88 11.47 -6.07
C GLY A 117 11.59 10.99 -4.65
N ALA A 118 10.33 11.11 -4.28
CA ALA A 118 9.84 10.55 -3.03
C ALA A 118 8.48 9.90 -3.19
N VAL A 119 8.21 8.91 -2.34
CA VAL A 119 6.92 8.23 -2.24
C VAL A 119 6.37 8.38 -0.84
N LEU A 120 5.15 8.86 -0.71
CA LEU A 120 4.36 8.77 0.51
C LEU A 120 3.56 7.48 0.46
N SER A 121 3.97 6.48 1.25
CA SER A 121 3.36 5.15 1.22
C SER A 121 2.69 4.77 2.54
N ASN A 122 1.53 4.13 2.46
CA ASN A 122 0.81 3.56 3.59
C ASN A 122 0.78 2.03 3.58
N GLY A 123 1.40 1.35 2.60
CA GLY A 123 1.42 -0.10 2.58
C GLY A 123 1.89 -0.78 1.29
N ILE A 124 1.86 -2.10 1.35
CA ILE A 124 2.14 -3.04 0.28
C ILE A 124 0.84 -3.72 -0.16
N ASP A 125 0.60 -3.79 -1.46
CA ASP A 125 -0.56 -4.45 -2.05
C ASP A 125 -0.43 -5.98 -2.04
N ALA A 126 -1.52 -6.68 -2.42
CA ALA A 126 -1.55 -8.13 -2.46
C ALA A 126 -0.53 -8.79 -3.41
N ASN A 127 0.03 -8.02 -4.36
CA ASN A 127 1.04 -8.44 -5.32
C ASN A 127 2.47 -8.06 -4.91
N GLY A 128 2.65 -7.52 -3.69
CA GLY A 128 3.97 -7.09 -3.21
C GLY A 128 4.41 -5.72 -3.74
N ARG A 129 3.55 -4.97 -4.44
CA ARG A 129 3.88 -3.61 -4.91
C ARG A 129 3.68 -2.60 -3.79
N MET A 130 4.51 -1.57 -3.78
CA MET A 130 4.32 -0.44 -2.88
C MET A 130 3.15 0.42 -3.38
N ILE A 131 2.23 0.82 -2.50
CA ILE A 131 1.17 1.78 -2.83
C ILE A 131 1.61 3.15 -2.36
N GLY A 132 1.45 4.21 -3.17
CA GLY A 132 1.70 5.54 -2.64
C GLY A 132 1.45 6.72 -3.56
N PHE A 133 1.57 7.90 -2.98
CA PHE A 133 1.59 9.18 -3.68
C PHE A 133 3.01 9.59 -4.04
N LEU A 134 3.20 10.03 -5.27
CA LEU A 134 4.53 10.33 -5.82
C LEU A 134 4.80 11.83 -5.80
N HIS A 135 6.01 12.20 -5.40
CA HIS A 135 6.55 13.55 -5.53
C HIS A 135 7.82 13.52 -6.37
N ARG A 136 7.93 14.49 -7.28
CA ARG A 136 9.16 14.75 -8.02
C ARG A 136 10.19 15.41 -7.10
N GLY A 137 11.46 15.02 -7.26
CA GLY A 137 12.59 15.66 -6.59
C GLY A 137 12.70 15.27 -5.12
N THR A 138 13.53 16.03 -4.39
CA THR A 138 13.81 15.75 -2.99
C THR A 138 12.67 16.24 -2.11
N ALA A 139 12.09 15.34 -1.31
CA ALA A 139 11.10 15.71 -0.32
C ALA A 139 11.70 16.61 0.78
N THR A 140 10.86 17.46 1.36
CA THR A 140 11.24 18.35 2.47
C THR A 140 11.27 17.63 3.82
N SER A 141 10.46 16.59 3.97
CA SER A 141 10.42 15.76 5.17
C SER A 141 11.60 14.79 5.20
N ALA A 142 11.98 14.32 6.38
CA ALA A 142 13.04 13.31 6.49
C ALA A 142 12.57 11.95 5.93
N ASN A 143 13.52 11.17 5.40
CA ASN A 143 13.26 9.79 5.01
C ASN A 143 12.82 8.97 6.23
N GLY A 144 11.74 8.19 6.10
CA GLY A 144 11.10 7.44 7.20
C GLY A 144 10.19 8.28 8.10
N ALA A 145 10.01 9.58 7.84
CA ALA A 145 9.09 10.40 8.61
C ALA A 145 7.64 9.93 8.45
N THR A 146 6.91 9.93 9.55
CA THR A 146 5.45 9.79 9.55
C THR A 146 4.82 11.11 9.12
N VAL A 147 4.06 11.08 8.03
CA VAL A 147 3.42 12.25 7.41
C VAL A 147 1.90 12.09 7.51
N PHE A 148 1.23 13.12 8.02
CA PHE A 148 -0.21 13.28 7.87
C PHE A 148 -0.45 14.08 6.59
N LEU A 149 -1.04 13.44 5.59
CA LEU A 149 -1.29 14.06 4.29
C LEU A 149 -2.66 14.73 4.32
N ASP A 150 -2.69 16.02 4.05
CA ASP A 150 -3.92 16.82 3.89
C ASP A 150 -4.22 17.08 2.41
N GLU A 151 -5.31 17.81 2.14
CA GLU A 151 -5.72 18.16 0.77
C GLU A 151 -4.63 18.93 0.01
N GLY A 152 -3.96 19.88 0.67
CA GLY A 152 -2.90 20.67 0.04
C GLY A 152 -1.65 19.84 -0.30
N GLY A 153 -1.29 18.90 0.57
CA GLY A 153 -0.18 17.99 0.35
C GLY A 153 -0.45 16.99 -0.78
N VAL A 154 -1.66 16.41 -0.83
CA VAL A 154 -2.01 15.46 -1.91
C VAL A 154 -2.11 16.15 -3.26
N ASP A 155 -2.54 17.42 -3.30
CA ASP A 155 -2.64 18.22 -4.53
C ASP A 155 -1.31 18.42 -5.26
N ALA A 156 -0.20 18.39 -4.52
CA ALA A 156 1.15 18.51 -5.08
C ALA A 156 1.70 17.18 -5.63
N THR A 157 0.95 16.09 -5.53
CA THR A 157 1.40 14.76 -5.96
C THR A 157 1.16 14.55 -7.46
N VAL A 158 1.99 13.72 -8.07
CA VAL A 158 1.84 13.34 -9.49
C VAL A 158 0.49 12.66 -9.73
N ASN A 159 0.02 11.85 -8.78
CA ASN A 159 -1.27 11.15 -8.85
C ASN A 159 -2.43 12.13 -9.07
N VAL A 160 -2.44 13.23 -8.32
CA VAL A 160 -3.50 14.24 -8.42
C VAL A 160 -3.41 15.04 -9.71
N GLN A 161 -2.20 15.30 -10.22
CA GLN A 161 -2.05 15.97 -11.51
C GLN A 161 -2.60 15.11 -12.65
N LEU A 162 -2.36 13.79 -12.63
CA LEU A 162 -2.96 12.85 -13.59
C LEU A 162 -4.49 12.81 -13.48
N LEU A 163 -5.03 12.78 -12.26
CA LEU A 163 -6.48 12.78 -12.01
C LEU A 163 -7.14 14.09 -12.49
N ARG A 164 -6.51 15.24 -12.23
CA ARG A 164 -6.94 16.56 -12.73
C ARG A 164 -6.91 16.66 -14.24
N ALA A 165 -5.91 16.07 -14.87
CA ALA A 165 -5.78 15.99 -16.32
C ALA A 165 -6.79 15.02 -16.97
N GLY A 166 -7.61 14.32 -16.19
CA GLY A 166 -8.59 13.36 -16.69
C GLY A 166 -7.95 12.20 -17.45
N LEU A 167 -6.69 11.87 -17.17
CA LEU A 167 -5.94 10.81 -17.86
C LEU A 167 -6.09 9.43 -17.17
N VAL A 168 -6.71 9.40 -16.00
CA VAL A 168 -6.86 8.20 -15.16
C VAL A 168 -8.24 8.19 -14.53
N TYR A 169 -8.75 6.99 -14.25
CA TYR A 169 -9.94 6.82 -13.42
C TYR A 169 -9.57 6.87 -11.93
N PRO A 170 -10.50 7.26 -11.05
CA PRO A 170 -10.32 7.08 -9.61
C PRO A 170 -10.40 5.59 -9.24
N ALA A 171 -9.57 5.19 -8.27
CA ALA A 171 -9.61 3.86 -7.67
C ALA A 171 -9.26 3.95 -6.19
N PHE A 172 -10.29 4.04 -5.35
CA PHE A 172 -10.12 4.31 -3.93
C PHE A 172 -10.12 3.02 -3.11
N TYR A 173 -9.00 2.72 -2.47
CA TYR A 173 -8.87 1.58 -1.56
C TYR A 173 -9.20 1.97 -0.11
N ALA A 174 -9.56 0.99 0.72
CA ALA A 174 -9.90 1.22 2.13
C ALA A 174 -8.77 1.86 2.97
N THR A 175 -7.52 1.78 2.50
CA THR A 175 -6.35 2.43 3.11
C THR A 175 -6.26 3.93 2.83
N LEU A 176 -7.06 4.47 1.90
CA LEU A 176 -7.08 5.91 1.60
C LEU A 176 -7.93 6.65 2.66
N PRO A 177 -7.38 7.67 3.36
CA PRO A 177 -8.13 8.50 4.31
C PRO A 177 -9.42 9.07 3.72
N GLY A 178 -10.49 9.12 4.51
CA GLY A 178 -11.83 9.50 4.02
C GLY A 178 -11.96 10.95 3.57
N ASP A 179 -11.23 11.86 4.20
CA ASP A 179 -11.07 13.26 3.80
C ASP A 179 -10.38 13.38 2.44
N LEU A 180 -9.24 12.71 2.27
CA LEU A 180 -8.53 12.65 0.98
C LEU A 180 -9.40 12.03 -0.12
N ARG A 181 -10.08 10.91 0.17
CA ARG A 181 -11.01 10.28 -0.77
C ARG A 181 -12.10 11.26 -1.23
N THR A 182 -12.71 11.98 -0.30
CA THR A 182 -13.75 12.98 -0.61
C THR A 182 -13.19 14.09 -1.49
N HIS A 183 -11.96 14.54 -1.22
CA HIS A 183 -11.29 15.56 -2.00
C HIS A 183 -10.96 15.08 -3.43
N LEU A 184 -10.37 13.89 -3.57
CA LEU A 184 -9.99 13.30 -4.85
C LEU A 184 -11.22 12.95 -5.71
N ALA A 185 -12.30 12.48 -5.09
CA ALA A 185 -13.57 12.27 -5.78
C ALA A 185 -14.09 13.56 -6.42
N ARG A 186 -13.96 14.70 -5.73
CA ARG A 186 -14.36 16.02 -6.25
C ARG A 186 -13.54 16.43 -7.47
N ILE A 187 -12.23 16.18 -7.43
CA ILE A 187 -11.32 16.44 -8.55
C ILE A 187 -11.72 15.59 -9.77
N SER A 188 -11.90 14.28 -9.58
CA SER A 188 -12.32 13.36 -10.64
C SER A 188 -13.65 13.78 -11.28
N ARG A 189 -14.67 14.06 -10.46
CA ARG A 189 -15.98 14.55 -10.92
C ARG A 189 -15.86 15.85 -11.70
N THR A 190 -15.02 16.78 -11.26
CA THR A 190 -14.79 18.05 -11.97
C THR A 190 -14.19 17.81 -13.35
N ALA A 191 -13.15 16.97 -13.47
CA ALA A 191 -12.55 16.62 -14.75
C ALA A 191 -13.57 15.95 -15.68
N ARG A 192 -14.43 15.09 -15.12
CA ARG A 192 -15.50 14.40 -15.85
C ARG A 192 -16.59 15.34 -16.37
N GLU A 193 -17.12 16.20 -15.51
CA GLU A 193 -18.14 17.19 -15.86
C GLU A 193 -17.64 18.20 -16.91
N GLN A 194 -16.34 18.50 -16.91
CA GLN A 194 -15.70 19.37 -17.89
C GLN A 194 -15.29 18.65 -19.18
N GLY A 195 -15.44 17.33 -19.27
CA GLY A 195 -15.05 16.55 -20.45
C GLY A 195 -13.54 16.61 -20.71
N ILE A 196 -12.72 16.56 -19.67
CA ILE A 196 -11.25 16.61 -19.80
C ILE A 196 -10.70 15.21 -20.08
N GLY A 197 -9.65 15.11 -20.91
CA GLY A 197 -8.89 13.87 -21.09
C GLY A 197 -9.73 12.72 -21.64
N LEU A 198 -9.85 11.64 -20.86
CA LEU A 198 -10.57 10.42 -21.23
C LEU A 198 -12.10 10.61 -21.27
N TRP A 199 -12.63 11.53 -20.47
CA TRP A 199 -14.06 11.60 -20.16
C TRP A 199 -15.01 11.78 -21.36
N PRO A 200 -14.68 12.54 -22.43
CA PRO A 200 -15.53 12.61 -23.63
C PRO A 200 -15.70 11.28 -24.36
N ARG A 201 -14.81 10.32 -24.12
CA ARG A 201 -14.80 8.99 -24.75
C ARG A 201 -15.20 7.88 -23.78
N SER A 202 -15.36 8.20 -22.49
CA SER A 202 -15.77 7.24 -21.45
C SER A 202 -17.07 6.55 -21.83
N THR A 203 -17.12 5.25 -21.57
CA THR A 203 -18.28 4.38 -21.80
C THR A 203 -18.31 3.26 -20.76
N ALA A 204 -19.31 2.37 -20.86
CA ALA A 204 -19.62 1.35 -19.87
C ALA A 204 -19.74 1.93 -18.45
N ASP A 205 -20.37 3.10 -18.36
CA ASP A 205 -20.48 3.89 -17.14
C ASP A 205 -21.95 4.26 -16.87
N PRO A 206 -22.27 4.91 -15.74
CA PRO A 206 -23.65 5.23 -15.39
C PRO A 206 -24.40 6.10 -16.41
N THR A 207 -23.71 6.77 -17.32
CA THR A 207 -24.34 7.59 -18.38
C THR A 207 -24.60 6.82 -19.67
N GLY A 208 -23.99 5.65 -19.86
CA GLY A 208 -24.21 4.83 -21.05
C GLY A 208 -23.49 3.49 -21.05
N ALA A 209 -24.19 2.47 -21.55
CA ALA A 209 -23.58 1.15 -21.76
C ALA A 209 -22.69 1.10 -23.01
N ALA A 210 -21.56 0.42 -22.89
CA ALA A 210 -20.75 0.03 -24.04
C ALA A 210 -21.29 -1.23 -24.69
N THR A 211 -20.91 -1.49 -25.94
CA THR A 211 -21.14 -2.77 -26.63
C THR A 211 -19.80 -3.47 -26.80
N VAL A 212 -19.71 -4.73 -26.40
CA VAL A 212 -18.51 -5.56 -26.49
C VAL A 212 -18.84 -6.79 -27.34
N THR A 213 -18.44 -6.81 -28.61
CA THR A 213 -18.66 -8.00 -29.47
C THR A 213 -17.49 -8.99 -29.43
N GLY A 214 -16.34 -8.56 -28.92
CA GLY A 214 -15.16 -9.38 -28.72
C GLY A 214 -13.98 -8.54 -28.20
N LEU A 215 -12.81 -9.17 -28.11
CA LEU A 215 -11.60 -8.55 -27.55
C LEU A 215 -11.18 -7.30 -28.35
N ALA A 216 -11.25 -7.34 -29.68
CA ALA A 216 -10.86 -6.21 -30.52
C ALA A 216 -11.66 -4.93 -30.20
N ASP A 217 -12.98 -5.06 -30.02
CA ASP A 217 -13.82 -3.92 -29.61
C ASP A 217 -13.46 -3.45 -28.20
N LEU A 218 -13.30 -4.39 -27.27
CA LEU A 218 -12.96 -4.09 -25.87
C LEU A 218 -11.66 -3.27 -25.76
N GLN A 219 -10.66 -3.58 -26.58
CA GLN A 219 -9.39 -2.86 -26.63
C GLN A 219 -9.51 -1.40 -27.04
N GLU A 220 -10.61 -0.98 -27.68
CA GLU A 220 -10.82 0.41 -28.11
C GLU A 220 -11.70 1.20 -27.14
N LEU A 221 -12.24 0.56 -26.09
CA LEU A 221 -13.13 1.21 -25.13
C LEU A 221 -12.37 1.93 -24.03
N VAL A 222 -12.74 3.20 -23.83
CA VAL A 222 -12.39 3.95 -22.62
C VAL A 222 -13.43 3.60 -21.55
N LEU A 223 -13.09 2.64 -20.71
CA LEU A 223 -13.91 2.22 -19.57
C LEU A 223 -13.02 2.00 -18.34
N TRP A 224 -13.62 1.82 -17.17
CA TRP A 224 -12.87 1.66 -15.93
C TRP A 224 -11.89 0.46 -15.98
N PRO A 225 -10.58 0.65 -15.72
CA PRO A 225 -9.57 -0.40 -16.00
C PRO A 225 -9.75 -1.69 -15.18
N LYS A 226 -10.24 -1.62 -13.94
CA LYS A 226 -10.62 -2.84 -13.20
C LYS A 226 -11.69 -3.67 -13.92
N LEU A 227 -12.69 -3.03 -14.52
CA LEU A 227 -13.69 -3.74 -15.32
C LEU A 227 -13.07 -4.34 -16.58
N PHE A 228 -12.19 -3.61 -17.27
CA PHE A 228 -11.43 -4.13 -18.42
C PHE A 228 -10.68 -5.42 -18.04
N ARG A 229 -9.97 -5.42 -16.90
CA ARG A 229 -9.24 -6.57 -16.36
C ARG A 229 -10.12 -7.78 -16.02
N ARG A 230 -11.44 -7.63 -15.89
CA ARG A 230 -12.40 -8.76 -15.76
C ARG A 230 -12.94 -9.22 -17.10
N LEU A 231 -13.20 -8.29 -18.01
CA LEU A 231 -13.74 -8.60 -19.33
C LEU A 231 -12.76 -9.38 -20.20
N VAL A 232 -11.47 -9.06 -20.18
CA VAL A 232 -10.44 -9.77 -20.95
C VAL A 232 -10.42 -11.28 -20.67
N PRO A 233 -10.21 -11.75 -19.42
CA PRO A 233 -10.22 -13.18 -19.11
C PRO A 233 -11.61 -13.81 -19.27
N TYR A 234 -12.69 -13.06 -19.06
CA TYR A 234 -14.04 -13.56 -19.31
C TYR A 234 -14.27 -13.88 -20.80
N LEU A 235 -13.93 -12.97 -21.70
CA LEU A 235 -14.03 -13.19 -23.16
C LEU A 235 -13.13 -14.36 -23.61
N ALA A 236 -11.97 -14.54 -22.99
CA ALA A 236 -11.07 -15.65 -23.26
C ALA A 236 -11.68 -17.04 -22.94
N THR A 237 -12.76 -17.10 -22.15
CA THR A 237 -13.51 -18.36 -21.91
C THR A 237 -14.31 -18.83 -23.13
N GLY A 238 -14.49 -17.98 -24.14
CA GLY A 238 -15.33 -18.26 -25.32
C GLY A 238 -16.82 -18.00 -25.11
N ALA A 239 -17.19 -17.22 -24.08
CA ALA A 239 -18.57 -16.80 -23.85
C ALA A 239 -19.14 -16.04 -25.07
N PRO A 240 -20.39 -16.30 -25.49
CA PRO A 240 -21.00 -15.69 -26.67
C PRO A 240 -21.43 -14.22 -26.47
N ASP A 241 -21.65 -13.85 -25.22
CA ASP A 241 -22.13 -12.55 -24.72
C ASP A 241 -21.69 -12.38 -23.25
N LEU A 242 -22.22 -11.36 -22.56
CA LEU A 242 -21.86 -10.99 -21.19
C LEU A 242 -22.88 -11.48 -20.14
N ASP A 243 -23.94 -12.19 -20.53
CA ASP A 243 -25.01 -12.60 -19.60
C ASP A 243 -24.48 -13.58 -18.52
N GLY A 244 -23.42 -14.32 -18.83
CA GLY A 244 -22.75 -15.22 -17.88
C GLY A 244 -21.71 -14.54 -16.99
N LEU A 245 -21.47 -13.22 -17.13
CA LEU A 245 -20.40 -12.51 -16.42
C LEU A 245 -20.62 -12.51 -14.91
N ASP A 246 -21.85 -12.24 -14.44
CA ASP A 246 -22.17 -12.23 -13.01
C ASP A 246 -21.83 -13.57 -12.34
N ALA A 247 -22.30 -14.69 -12.92
CA ALA A 247 -22.01 -16.02 -12.40
C ALA A 247 -20.50 -16.34 -12.42
N TRP A 248 -19.79 -15.88 -13.46
CA TRP A 248 -18.35 -16.08 -13.59
C TRP A 248 -17.55 -15.28 -12.54
N LEU A 249 -17.95 -14.04 -12.25
CA LEU A 249 -17.37 -13.21 -11.19
C LEU A 249 -17.53 -13.91 -9.84
N ARG A 250 -18.77 -14.25 -9.46
CA ARG A 250 -19.12 -14.86 -8.17
C ARG A 250 -18.44 -16.21 -7.91
N SER A 251 -18.00 -16.91 -8.97
CA SER A 251 -17.28 -18.18 -8.84
C SER A 251 -15.87 -18.04 -8.21
N ASP A 252 -15.32 -16.83 -8.18
CA ASP A 252 -14.04 -16.51 -7.54
C ASP A 252 -14.14 -15.13 -6.85
N PRO A 253 -14.68 -15.10 -5.61
CA PRO A 253 -15.00 -13.87 -4.88
C PRO A 253 -13.77 -13.07 -4.42
N VAL A 254 -12.56 -13.56 -4.71
CA VAL A 254 -11.31 -12.88 -4.35
C VAL A 254 -10.65 -12.33 -5.61
N ASN A 255 -10.40 -13.16 -6.62
CA ASN A 255 -9.57 -12.74 -7.75
C ASN A 255 -10.38 -12.10 -8.90
N ARG A 256 -11.70 -12.32 -8.93
CA ARG A 256 -12.56 -11.85 -10.04
C ARG A 256 -13.57 -10.82 -9.59
N ASP A 257 -14.08 -10.94 -8.37
CA ASP A 257 -15.23 -10.19 -7.90
C ASP A 257 -14.86 -9.32 -6.70
N ASP A 258 -14.07 -8.26 -6.98
CA ASP A 258 -13.48 -7.39 -5.97
C ASP A 258 -14.51 -6.99 -4.90
N ALA A 259 -14.14 -7.16 -3.62
CA ALA A 259 -14.97 -6.71 -2.52
C ALA A 259 -15.02 -5.18 -2.48
N LEU A 260 -16.22 -4.63 -2.30
CA LEU A 260 -16.49 -3.20 -2.33
C LEU A 260 -17.23 -2.75 -1.06
N PHE A 261 -17.03 -1.49 -0.67
CA PHE A 261 -17.94 -0.77 0.22
C PHE A 261 -18.65 0.33 -0.55
N LEU A 262 -19.98 0.22 -0.68
CA LEU A 262 -20.82 1.12 -1.48
C LEU A 262 -21.20 2.35 -0.66
N LEU A 263 -20.66 3.53 -1.02
CA LEU A 263 -20.79 4.74 -0.20
C LEU A 263 -22.21 5.29 -0.14
N ASN A 264 -23.00 5.09 -1.20
CA ASN A 264 -24.38 5.54 -1.30
C ASN A 264 -25.35 4.73 -0.44
N ARG A 265 -25.05 3.44 -0.21
CA ARG A 265 -25.88 2.50 0.55
C ARG A 265 -25.32 2.22 1.95
N LEU A 266 -24.05 2.53 2.19
CA LEU A 266 -23.32 2.25 3.42
C LEU A 266 -23.29 0.75 3.75
N GLU A 267 -23.12 -0.08 2.72
CA GLU A 267 -23.09 -1.53 2.82
C GLU A 267 -21.89 -2.13 2.08
N THR A 268 -21.52 -3.35 2.45
CA THR A 268 -20.57 -4.16 1.71
C THR A 268 -21.25 -4.77 0.48
N GLY A 269 -20.56 -4.81 -0.63
CA GLY A 269 -20.94 -5.53 -1.84
C GLY A 269 -19.70 -6.01 -2.59
N ASN A 270 -19.86 -6.36 -3.84
CA ASN A 270 -18.76 -6.75 -4.72
C ASN A 270 -18.89 -6.12 -6.11
N LEU A 271 -17.90 -6.36 -6.96
CA LEU A 271 -17.87 -5.86 -8.33
C LEU A 271 -19.13 -6.23 -9.13
N HIS A 272 -19.66 -7.43 -8.99
CA HIS A 272 -20.89 -7.82 -9.67
C HIS A 272 -22.11 -6.96 -9.29
N ASP A 273 -22.14 -6.35 -8.10
CA ASP A 273 -23.27 -5.52 -7.63
C ASP A 273 -23.31 -4.14 -8.30
N VAL A 274 -22.20 -3.75 -8.94
CA VAL A 274 -22.06 -2.45 -9.61
C VAL A 274 -21.99 -2.57 -11.13
N ILE A 275 -22.27 -3.75 -11.68
CA ILE A 275 -22.26 -4.03 -13.12
C ILE A 275 -23.66 -4.47 -13.56
N GLU A 276 -24.12 -3.94 -14.69
CA GLU A 276 -25.27 -4.45 -15.42
C GLU A 276 -24.85 -4.92 -16.80
N THR A 277 -25.39 -6.07 -17.22
CA THR A 277 -25.19 -6.66 -18.54
C THR A 277 -26.53 -6.91 -19.22
N ASP A 278 -26.55 -6.80 -20.56
CA ASP A 278 -27.68 -7.15 -21.42
C ASP A 278 -27.13 -7.62 -22.77
N GLY A 279 -26.99 -8.94 -22.92
CA GLY A 279 -26.32 -9.57 -24.04
C GLY A 279 -24.88 -9.05 -24.17
N ARG A 280 -24.60 -8.26 -25.20
CA ARG A 280 -23.26 -7.69 -25.46
C ARG A 280 -23.07 -6.31 -24.85
N ARG A 281 -24.05 -5.80 -24.12
CA ARG A 281 -23.97 -4.48 -23.51
C ARG A 281 -23.55 -4.60 -22.06
N ILE A 282 -22.74 -3.64 -21.62
CA ILE A 282 -22.30 -3.56 -20.22
C ILE A 282 -22.20 -2.12 -19.77
N ARG A 283 -22.54 -1.88 -18.50
CA ARG A 283 -22.33 -0.59 -17.83
C ARG A 283 -22.04 -0.79 -16.35
N LEU A 284 -21.33 0.16 -15.76
CA LEU A 284 -21.37 0.37 -14.31
C LEU A 284 -22.69 1.04 -13.89
N THR A 285 -23.21 0.68 -12.73
CA THR A 285 -24.44 1.26 -12.16
C THR A 285 -24.16 2.49 -11.28
N CYS A 286 -22.92 2.64 -10.81
CA CYS A 286 -22.42 3.81 -10.10
C CYS A 286 -21.00 4.15 -10.57
N TRP A 287 -20.55 5.37 -10.25
CA TRP A 287 -19.21 5.81 -10.63
C TRP A 287 -18.15 5.25 -9.68
N PRO A 288 -16.88 5.05 -10.12
CA PRO A 288 -15.82 4.56 -9.24
C PRO A 288 -15.50 5.47 -8.04
N GLU A 289 -15.90 6.75 -8.08
CA GLU A 289 -15.85 7.65 -6.93
C GLU A 289 -16.82 7.28 -5.79
N ASP A 290 -17.84 6.45 -6.07
CA ASP A 290 -18.96 6.18 -5.18
C ASP A 290 -18.84 4.83 -4.44
N PHE A 291 -17.69 4.17 -4.54
CA PHE A 291 -17.36 2.98 -3.77
C PHE A 291 -15.89 2.93 -3.36
N ILE A 292 -15.60 2.08 -2.38
CA ILE A 292 -14.24 1.78 -1.90
C ILE A 292 -13.93 0.34 -2.27
N ILE A 293 -12.74 0.08 -2.82
CA ILE A 293 -12.23 -1.26 -3.07
C ILE A 293 -11.57 -1.76 -1.79
N GLU A 294 -12.03 -2.90 -1.29
CA GLU A 294 -11.40 -3.56 -0.15
C GLU A 294 -10.12 -4.27 -0.60
N PRO A 295 -9.05 -4.26 0.22
CA PRO A 295 -7.85 -5.02 -0.10
C PRO A 295 -8.15 -6.52 -0.07
N ASP A 296 -7.44 -7.28 -0.90
CA ASP A 296 -7.56 -8.73 -0.90
C ASP A 296 -7.29 -9.29 0.50
N PRO A 297 -8.09 -10.27 0.96
CA PRO A 297 -7.83 -10.93 2.22
C PRO A 297 -6.47 -11.63 2.20
N PRO A 298 -5.85 -11.83 3.37
CA PRO A 298 -4.62 -12.61 3.45
C PRO A 298 -4.78 -13.99 2.79
N GLN A 299 -3.81 -14.39 1.96
CA GLN A 299 -3.83 -15.72 1.36
C GLN A 299 -3.86 -16.78 2.47
N ARG A 300 -4.74 -17.79 2.36
CA ARG A 300 -4.79 -18.90 3.33
C ARG A 300 -3.43 -19.58 3.41
N GLY A 301 -2.78 -19.48 4.58
CA GLY A 301 -1.47 -20.07 4.83
C GLY A 301 -0.28 -19.17 4.53
N ALA A 302 -0.49 -17.91 4.11
CA ALA A 302 0.57 -16.92 4.18
C ALA A 302 0.97 -16.77 5.66
N PRO A 303 2.28 -16.79 5.99
CA PRO A 303 2.74 -16.42 7.31
C PRO A 303 2.52 -14.91 7.45
N THR A 304 1.29 -14.49 7.73
CA THR A 304 1.13 -13.31 8.56
C THR A 304 1.72 -13.72 9.89
N MET A 305 2.96 -13.32 10.18
CA MET A 305 3.35 -13.27 11.58
C MET A 305 2.25 -12.42 12.23
N PRO A 306 1.46 -12.98 13.17
CA PRO A 306 0.43 -12.19 13.82
C PRO A 306 1.15 -10.97 14.37
N LYS A 307 0.77 -9.78 13.90
CA LYS A 307 1.29 -8.56 14.49
C LYS A 307 0.96 -8.66 15.97
N PRO A 308 1.95 -8.69 16.87
CA PRO A 308 1.65 -8.85 18.28
C PRO A 308 0.73 -7.70 18.71
N ALA A 309 -0.45 -8.07 19.19
CA ALA A 309 -1.42 -7.14 19.72
C ALA A 309 -1.03 -6.74 21.15
N THR A 310 -1.67 -5.70 21.66
CA THR A 310 -1.54 -5.34 23.08
C THR A 310 -1.89 -6.56 23.95
N GLY A 311 -0.95 -7.02 24.78
CA GLY A 311 -1.11 -8.20 25.63
C GLY A 311 -0.52 -9.52 25.09
N ASP A 312 -0.05 -9.56 23.85
CA ASP A 312 0.58 -10.77 23.28
C ASP A 312 2.00 -10.99 23.83
N VAL A 313 2.71 -9.90 24.12
CA VAL A 313 3.94 -9.92 24.91
C VAL A 313 3.77 -9.00 26.10
N VAL A 314 3.88 -9.54 27.31
CA VAL A 314 3.67 -8.78 28.55
C VAL A 314 4.93 -8.68 29.38
N ILE A 315 5.09 -7.55 30.04
CA ILE A 315 6.10 -7.35 31.08
C ILE A 315 5.56 -8.00 32.36
N VAL A 316 6.16 -9.12 32.75
CA VAL A 316 5.77 -9.86 33.97
C VAL A 316 6.61 -9.47 35.18
N ALA A 317 7.80 -8.95 34.96
CA ALA A 317 8.67 -8.56 36.06
C ALA A 317 9.74 -7.52 35.65
N VAL A 318 10.23 -6.76 36.64
CA VAL A 318 11.40 -5.87 36.50
C VAL A 318 12.34 -6.04 37.70
N LEU A 319 13.65 -5.95 37.47
CA LEU A 319 14.68 -5.89 38.52
C LEU A 319 15.36 -4.51 38.48
N PRO A 320 14.84 -3.52 39.22
CA PRO A 320 15.37 -2.16 39.21
C PRO A 320 16.59 -1.97 40.13
N ASP A 321 16.73 -2.75 41.20
CA ASP A 321 17.77 -2.57 42.22
C ASP A 321 18.52 -3.89 42.41
N PRO A 322 19.38 -4.33 41.47
CA PRO A 322 20.12 -5.58 41.58
C PRO A 322 21.18 -5.51 42.69
N VAL A 323 21.59 -6.65 43.26
CA VAL A 323 22.66 -6.67 44.28
C VAL A 323 23.97 -6.11 43.69
N GLY A 324 24.51 -5.09 44.35
CA GLY A 324 25.75 -4.43 43.93
C GLY A 324 25.50 -3.20 43.05
N ALA A 325 26.13 -3.14 41.88
CA ALA A 325 26.02 -1.99 40.97
C ALA A 325 24.88 -2.18 39.97
N ASP A 326 23.99 -1.19 39.90
CA ASP A 326 22.81 -1.19 39.02
C ASP A 326 23.17 -1.21 37.53
N ARG A 327 24.17 -0.40 37.15
CA ARG A 327 24.50 -0.16 35.74
C ARG A 327 24.85 -1.47 35.02
N GLY A 328 23.99 -1.84 34.06
CA GLY A 328 24.16 -3.04 33.23
C GLY A 328 23.64 -4.34 33.86
N ARG A 329 23.04 -4.28 35.06
CA ARG A 329 22.47 -5.44 35.76
C ARG A 329 20.96 -5.35 35.99
N GLU A 330 20.35 -4.21 35.66
CA GLU A 330 18.91 -4.05 35.64
C GLU A 330 18.30 -4.79 34.45
N CYS A 331 17.16 -5.45 34.68
CA CYS A 331 16.51 -6.23 33.64
C CYS A 331 14.98 -6.16 33.68
N VAL A 332 14.38 -6.46 32.54
CA VAL A 332 12.94 -6.62 32.35
C VAL A 332 12.69 -8.06 31.89
N THR A 333 11.72 -8.73 32.51
CA THR A 333 11.27 -10.06 32.10
C THR A 333 10.03 -9.92 31.22
N LEU A 334 10.13 -10.40 29.99
CA LEU A 334 9.05 -10.45 29.01
C LEU A 334 8.51 -11.89 28.92
N LEU A 335 7.18 -12.02 28.80
CA LEU A 335 6.49 -13.27 28.53
C LEU A 335 5.72 -13.13 27.22
N ASN A 336 5.90 -14.08 26.31
CA ASN A 336 5.01 -14.26 25.18
C ASN A 336 3.82 -15.12 25.61
N THR A 337 2.62 -14.54 25.62
CA THR A 337 1.39 -15.22 26.05
C THR A 337 0.75 -16.03 24.92
N THR A 338 1.26 -15.88 23.69
CA THR A 338 0.76 -16.56 22.50
C THR A 338 1.49 -17.87 22.24
N ALA A 339 0.95 -18.71 21.35
CA ALA A 339 1.62 -19.92 20.89
C ALA A 339 2.63 -19.68 19.75
N ALA A 340 2.68 -18.47 19.18
CA ALA A 340 3.52 -18.15 18.03
C ALA A 340 4.84 -17.48 18.46
N THR A 341 5.93 -17.73 17.74
CA THR A 341 7.20 -17.02 17.95
C THR A 341 7.06 -15.56 17.55
N VAL A 342 7.55 -14.65 18.40
CA VAL A 342 7.57 -13.20 18.17
C VAL A 342 9.00 -12.75 17.87
N ASP A 343 9.19 -12.06 16.75
CA ASP A 343 10.44 -11.37 16.44
C ASP A 343 10.48 -10.01 17.17
N LEU A 344 11.46 -9.86 18.06
CA LEU A 344 11.68 -8.64 18.85
C LEU A 344 12.61 -7.65 18.13
N THR A 345 13.08 -7.95 16.92
CA THR A 345 13.96 -7.08 16.15
C THR A 345 13.32 -5.70 15.96
N GLY A 346 14.01 -4.67 16.47
CA GLY A 346 13.57 -3.28 16.38
C GLY A 346 12.60 -2.84 17.48
N TRP A 347 12.09 -3.77 18.29
CA TRP A 347 11.26 -3.44 19.45
C TRP A 347 12.04 -2.60 20.46
N SER A 348 11.31 -1.95 21.37
CA SER A 348 11.93 -1.09 22.38
C SER A 348 11.26 -1.17 23.74
N LEU A 349 12.08 -1.13 24.78
CA LEU A 349 11.66 -0.74 26.11
C LEU A 349 11.89 0.77 26.27
N ARG A 350 10.92 1.46 26.87
CA ARG A 350 10.96 2.91 27.14
C ARG A 350 10.64 3.20 28.60
N ASP A 351 11.38 4.13 29.20
CA ASP A 351 11.06 4.69 30.51
C ASP A 351 10.35 6.05 30.41
N ARG A 352 9.91 6.59 31.55
CA ARG A 352 9.21 7.89 31.62
C ARG A 352 10.14 9.09 31.35
N ASN A 353 11.45 8.93 31.51
CA ASN A 353 12.46 9.97 31.35
C ASN A 353 13.07 9.99 29.93
N GLY A 354 12.51 9.20 29.00
CA GLY A 354 12.96 9.12 27.62
C GLY A 354 14.12 8.15 27.37
N GLY A 355 14.50 7.33 28.37
CA GLY A 355 15.44 6.25 28.18
C GLY A 355 14.85 5.18 27.27
N VAL A 356 15.61 4.77 26.25
CA VAL A 356 15.20 3.76 25.28
C VAL A 356 16.23 2.65 25.22
N ARG A 357 15.75 1.41 25.32
CA ARG A 357 16.55 0.21 25.07
C ARG A 357 15.95 -0.56 23.90
N ARG A 358 16.72 -0.72 22.83
CA ARG A 358 16.33 -1.55 21.67
C ARG A 358 16.50 -3.03 22.00
N LEU A 359 15.58 -3.82 21.44
CA LEU A 359 15.55 -5.27 21.54
C LEU A 359 15.82 -5.88 20.15
N ASP A 360 16.29 -7.11 20.18
CA ASP A 360 16.58 -7.96 19.04
C ASP A 360 16.36 -9.44 19.40
N GLY A 361 16.41 -10.30 18.38
CA GLY A 361 16.22 -11.73 18.53
C GLY A 361 14.74 -12.15 18.54
N VAL A 362 14.51 -13.42 18.88
CA VAL A 362 13.19 -14.05 18.84
C VAL A 362 12.75 -14.52 20.22
N LEU A 363 11.45 -14.43 20.48
CA LEU A 363 10.81 -14.94 21.69
C LEU A 363 9.79 -16.01 21.31
N GLU A 364 10.12 -17.26 21.61
CA GLU A 364 9.25 -18.40 21.32
C GLU A 364 7.89 -18.28 22.03
N GLY A 365 6.85 -18.90 21.43
CA GLY A 365 5.51 -18.97 22.02
C GLY A 365 5.53 -19.56 23.43
N GLY A 366 4.76 -18.97 24.34
CA GLY A 366 4.65 -19.39 25.74
C GLY A 366 5.94 -19.24 26.58
N SER A 367 7.00 -18.68 26.00
CA SER A 367 8.32 -18.60 26.62
C SER A 367 8.59 -17.24 27.27
N VAL A 368 9.58 -17.21 28.16
CA VAL A 368 10.03 -15.99 28.85
C VAL A 368 11.46 -15.64 28.47
N VAL A 369 11.76 -14.34 28.39
CA VAL A 369 13.12 -13.83 28.21
C VAL A 369 13.41 -12.70 29.18
N GLN A 370 14.62 -12.68 29.72
CA GLN A 370 15.15 -11.54 30.47
C GLN A 370 16.03 -10.71 29.56
N VAL A 371 15.68 -9.43 29.43
CA VAL A 371 16.44 -8.47 28.63
C VAL A 371 17.01 -7.39 29.55
N ALA A 372 18.23 -6.96 29.26
CA ALA A 372 18.82 -5.84 29.97
C ALA A 372 17.96 -4.59 29.76
N ALA A 373 17.73 -3.83 30.82
CA ALA A 373 16.88 -2.65 30.81
C ALA A 373 17.65 -1.39 30.35
N MET A 374 16.91 -0.29 30.21
CA MET A 374 17.45 1.06 30.45
C MET A 374 17.57 1.28 31.97
N ASN A 375 18.29 2.32 32.41
CA ASN A 375 18.39 2.65 33.83
C ASN A 375 16.99 2.75 34.46
N LEU A 376 16.63 1.77 35.29
CA LEU A 376 15.37 1.73 36.01
C LEU A 376 15.48 2.58 37.28
N GLY A 377 14.34 3.04 37.80
CA GLY A 377 14.32 3.93 38.95
C GLY A 377 14.16 3.17 40.26
N ASN A 378 15.16 3.20 41.15
CA ASN A 378 15.06 2.50 42.46
C ASN A 378 13.97 3.12 43.38
N ARG A 379 13.42 4.29 43.02
CA ARG A 379 12.29 4.95 43.71
C ARG A 379 10.94 4.77 43.00
N GLY A 380 10.85 3.79 42.11
CA GLY A 380 9.69 3.56 41.26
C GLY A 380 9.87 4.13 39.86
N GLY A 381 9.01 3.69 38.95
CA GLY A 381 9.10 4.03 37.54
C GLY A 381 7.98 3.41 36.71
N ALA A 382 8.06 3.63 35.41
CA ALA A 382 7.20 3.02 34.41
C ALA A 382 8.06 2.45 33.28
N VAL A 383 7.67 1.29 32.76
CA VAL A 383 8.31 0.67 31.60
C VAL A 383 7.23 0.42 30.56
N THR A 384 7.49 0.85 29.33
CA THR A 384 6.63 0.61 28.17
C THR A 384 7.37 -0.25 27.16
N LEU A 385 6.77 -1.37 26.78
CA LEU A 385 7.20 -2.20 25.65
C LEU A 385 6.49 -1.71 24.40
N ALA A 386 7.24 -1.44 23.34
CA ALA A 386 6.70 -1.05 22.05
C ALA A 386 7.29 -1.89 20.93
N ASP A 387 6.48 -2.19 19.91
CA ASP A 387 6.91 -2.92 18.72
C ASP A 387 7.89 -2.10 17.85
N ALA A 388 8.37 -2.71 16.77
CA ALA A 388 9.28 -2.05 15.82
C ALA A 388 8.69 -0.77 15.19
N LEU A 389 7.36 -0.67 15.10
CA LEU A 389 6.63 0.49 14.58
C LEU A 389 6.34 1.54 15.66
N GLY A 390 6.72 1.29 16.91
CA GLY A 390 6.47 2.17 18.05
C GLY A 390 5.08 2.05 18.67
N SER A 391 4.27 1.07 18.25
CA SER A 391 2.98 0.77 18.87
C SER A 391 3.21 0.19 20.27
N VAL A 392 2.44 0.64 21.26
CA VAL A 392 2.56 0.13 22.63
C VAL A 392 1.97 -1.27 22.74
N ILE A 393 2.80 -2.23 23.14
CA ILE A 393 2.42 -3.63 23.33
C ILE A 393 2.03 -3.90 24.79
N ASP A 394 2.80 -3.37 25.73
CA ASP A 394 2.47 -3.44 27.16
C ASP A 394 3.10 -2.29 27.94
N ARG A 395 2.54 -1.98 29.11
CA ARG A 395 3.06 -1.00 30.05
C ARG A 395 2.84 -1.45 31.49
N VAL A 396 3.87 -1.26 32.31
CA VAL A 396 3.84 -1.47 33.77
C VAL A 396 4.28 -0.21 34.50
N GLU A 397 3.80 -0.06 35.74
CA GLU A 397 4.31 0.92 36.69
C GLU A 397 4.59 0.25 38.04
N TYR A 398 5.67 0.66 38.71
CA TYR A 398 6.07 0.18 40.02
C TYR A 398 6.45 1.35 40.94
N LYS A 399 6.23 1.19 42.24
CA LYS A 399 6.41 2.23 43.26
C LYS A 399 7.64 1.94 44.13
N ALA A 400 8.22 2.98 44.73
CA ALA A 400 9.36 2.86 45.66
C ALA A 400 9.19 1.75 46.71
N GLY A 401 8.00 1.64 47.32
CA GLY A 401 7.74 0.62 48.36
C GLY A 401 7.77 -0.84 47.86
N GLN A 402 7.76 -1.06 46.54
CA GLN A 402 7.87 -2.38 45.93
C GLN A 402 9.33 -2.75 45.59
N VAL A 403 10.22 -1.76 45.54
CA VAL A 403 11.64 -1.95 45.21
C VAL A 403 12.40 -2.38 46.45
N LYS A 404 13.15 -3.48 46.35
CA LYS A 404 14.06 -3.97 47.37
C LYS A 404 15.31 -4.51 46.67
N GLU A 405 16.48 -4.22 47.21
CA GLU A 405 17.75 -4.70 46.66
C GLU A 405 17.72 -6.22 46.42
N GLY A 406 18.16 -6.62 45.23
CA GLY A 406 18.21 -8.00 44.77
C GLY A 406 16.85 -8.65 44.50
N ARG A 407 15.74 -7.91 44.56
CA ARG A 407 14.39 -8.48 44.38
C ARG A 407 13.69 -7.93 43.15
N THR A 408 13.16 -8.86 42.36
CA THR A 408 12.31 -8.55 41.22
C THR A 408 10.93 -8.09 41.70
N VAL A 409 10.44 -7.00 41.09
CA VAL A 409 9.04 -6.58 41.19
C VAL A 409 8.25 -7.36 40.16
N VAL A 410 7.25 -8.13 40.62
CA VAL A 410 6.39 -8.96 39.76
C VAL A 410 5.05 -8.26 39.55
N PHE A 411 4.54 -8.32 38.32
CA PHE A 411 3.24 -7.77 37.95
C PHE A 411 2.23 -8.91 37.78
N GLY A 412 1.07 -8.79 38.42
CA GLY A 412 -0.07 -9.67 38.14
C GLY A 412 -0.63 -9.34 36.77
N ARG A 413 -0.71 -10.32 35.89
CA ARG A 413 -1.18 -10.19 34.51
C ARG A 413 -2.28 -11.21 34.24
#